data_AF-A0A535BR71-F1
#
_entry.id   AF-A0A535BR71-F1
#
_cell.length_a   1.000
_cell.length_b   1.000
_cell.length_c   1.000
_cell.angle_alpha   90.00
_cell.angle_beta   90.00
_cell.angle_gamma   90.00
#
_symmetry.space_group_name_H-M   'P 1'
#
loop_
_entity.id
_entity.type
_entity.pdbx_description
1 polymer ?
#
loop_
_entity_poly.entity_id
_entity_poly.type
_entity_poly.pdbx_seq_one_letter_code
_entity_poly.pdbx_strand_id
1 'polypeptide(L)'
;MSPFEPANWLPTTHGYGPLAGGLAVNTLDGLDLAQLRTYSRWLWPPIAAILLAPFGALPFELGVPALHVATIVIAIGSALWLVRVLMPPALRPLAFAVLVASPPLVQVMRAATVTLAILPSTALLFAGLRRIDGPRIGLASFGLSIRPQLFLVVLAGLFGVMSARSMRRALVTSAVVWIVLNTVAFVVSPIPLDPSLLDAAREYALHDNSSTWRLAWEVAGDGVAILAPLMLAGALVASAVAVRRSPAASRTEMVIACALALAVAAAPYAHTYDHLALFPAWLLVLRAANTRSRGLRTVGSLAVILAALGYGWSAYLVGAAGFRAAVAVTPFLAIALCASVAQRPELQPGTTHPRY
;
A
#
# COMPACT_ATOMS: atom_id res chain seq x y z
N MET A 1 7.50 30.93 13.69
CA MET A 1 7.47 29.52 14.14
C MET A 1 7.50 28.65 12.91
N SER A 2 8.36 27.63 12.87
CA SER A 2 8.47 26.75 11.70
C SER A 2 7.28 25.78 11.67
N PRO A 3 6.57 25.61 10.54
CA PRO A 3 5.54 24.58 10.40
C PRO A 3 6.13 23.15 10.47
N PHE A 4 7.46 23.04 10.38
CA PHE A 4 8.21 21.79 10.49
C PHE A 4 8.68 21.49 11.93
N GLU A 5 8.49 22.42 12.89
CA GLU A 5 8.86 22.23 14.30
C GLU A 5 7.74 21.53 15.08
N PRO A 6 7.98 20.32 15.64
CA PRO A 6 6.95 19.52 16.34
C PRO A 6 6.33 20.20 17.56
N ALA A 7 7.09 21.07 18.23
CA ALA A 7 6.62 21.84 19.39
C ALA A 7 5.40 22.72 19.05
N ASN A 8 5.20 23.05 17.77
CA ASN A 8 4.17 23.97 17.32
C ASN A 8 2.82 23.28 17.02
N TRP A 9 2.77 21.95 16.87
CA TRP A 9 1.53 21.23 16.51
C TRP A 9 1.21 19.98 17.37
N LEU A 10 2.15 19.42 18.14
CA LEU A 10 1.85 18.29 19.03
C LEU A 10 0.86 18.61 20.17
N PRO A 11 0.92 19.77 20.84
CA PRO A 11 -0.03 20.09 21.91
C PRO A 11 -1.47 20.24 21.39
N THR A 12 -1.63 20.65 20.14
CA THR A 12 -2.94 20.96 19.54
C THR A 12 -3.66 19.71 19.04
N THR A 13 -2.96 18.66 18.59
CA THR A 13 -3.58 17.38 18.20
C THR A 13 -4.27 16.63 19.36
N HIS A 14 -4.02 17.00 20.61
CA HIS A 14 -4.71 16.46 21.80
C HIS A 14 -6.06 17.13 22.12
N GLY A 15 -6.37 18.31 21.53
CA GLY A 15 -7.65 18.99 21.71
C GLY A 15 -8.82 18.31 20.96
N TYR A 16 -8.53 17.26 20.22
CA TYR A 16 -9.51 16.45 19.52
C TYR A 16 -10.21 15.51 20.49
N GLY A 17 -11.50 15.77 20.75
CA GLY A 17 -12.37 14.84 21.43
C GLY A 17 -12.31 13.42 20.84
N PRO A 18 -12.93 12.43 21.49
CA PRO A 18 -12.68 10.98 21.28
C PRO A 18 -12.80 10.46 19.83
N LEU A 19 -13.39 11.22 18.92
CA LEU A 19 -13.61 10.86 17.51
C LEU A 19 -12.52 11.34 16.54
N ALA A 20 -11.87 12.47 16.82
CA ALA A 20 -10.73 12.97 16.01
C ALA A 20 -9.38 12.43 16.52
N GLY A 21 -9.45 11.58 17.54
CA GLY A 21 -8.41 10.65 17.90
C GLY A 21 -8.02 9.66 16.80
N GLY A 22 -8.58 9.63 15.59
CA GLY A 22 -8.16 8.65 14.56
C GLY A 22 -6.66 8.63 14.22
N LEU A 23 -6.00 9.79 14.32
CA LEU A 23 -4.55 9.97 14.15
C LEU A 23 -3.77 9.90 15.48
N ALA A 24 -4.48 9.95 16.61
CA ALA A 24 -3.94 9.90 17.96
C ALA A 24 -4.20 8.54 18.64
N VAL A 25 -5.43 8.07 18.78
CA VAL A 25 -5.86 6.75 19.27
C VAL A 25 -5.13 5.57 18.62
N ASN A 26 -4.68 5.65 17.36
CA ASN A 26 -3.88 4.57 16.75
C ASN A 26 -2.37 4.64 17.06
N THR A 27 -1.90 5.72 17.69
CA THR A 27 -0.48 6.00 18.01
C THR A 27 -0.26 6.47 19.46
N LEU A 28 -1.30 6.73 20.25
CA LEU A 28 -1.27 7.50 21.49
C LEU A 28 -2.15 6.93 22.62
N ASP A 29 -2.99 5.91 22.39
CA ASP A 29 -3.70 5.28 23.51
C ASP A 29 -2.69 4.48 24.35
N GLY A 30 -2.27 5.09 25.48
CA GLY A 30 -1.38 4.49 26.47
C GLY A 30 0.07 5.00 26.49
N LEU A 31 0.47 5.95 25.63
CA LEU A 31 1.84 6.48 25.61
C LEU A 31 1.95 7.83 26.34
N ASP A 32 2.92 7.91 27.25
CA ASP A 32 3.26 9.13 27.98
C ASP A 32 3.74 10.24 27.01
N LEU A 33 3.29 11.48 27.24
CA LEU A 33 3.70 12.67 26.49
C LEU A 33 5.22 12.88 26.46
N ALA A 34 5.92 12.41 27.49
CA ALA A 34 7.39 12.40 27.53
C ALA A 34 8.00 11.40 26.53
N GLN A 35 7.35 10.26 26.28
CA GLN A 35 7.79 9.25 25.32
C GLN A 35 7.54 9.68 23.86
N LEU A 36 6.50 10.46 23.60
CA LEU A 36 6.29 11.11 22.29
C LEU A 36 7.38 12.14 21.98
N ARG A 37 7.97 12.75 23.02
CA ARG A 37 9.11 13.64 22.87
C ARG A 37 10.44 12.91 22.64
N THR A 38 10.48 11.58 22.70
CA THR A 38 11.75 10.84 22.65
C THR A 38 11.75 9.65 21.70
N TYR A 39 10.63 8.97 21.45
CA TYR A 39 10.64 7.65 20.81
C TYR A 39 9.62 7.48 19.67
N SER A 40 8.38 7.98 19.79
CA SER A 40 7.38 7.87 18.69
C SER A 40 7.55 8.93 17.61
N ARG A 41 8.64 9.70 17.70
CA ARG A 41 8.79 11.01 17.06
C ARG A 41 8.82 10.88 15.54
N TRP A 42 9.40 9.83 14.97
CA TRP A 42 9.73 9.83 13.54
C TRP A 42 9.78 8.44 12.87
N LEU A 43 8.75 7.60 12.99
CA LEU A 43 8.57 6.43 12.09
C LEU A 43 8.31 6.81 10.62
N TRP A 44 8.18 8.12 10.33
CA TRP A 44 7.80 8.67 9.05
C TRP A 44 8.95 9.44 8.43
N PRO A 45 9.23 9.31 7.11
CA PRO A 45 10.31 10.05 6.49
C PRO A 45 9.99 11.55 6.32
N PRO A 46 11.00 12.42 6.10
CA PRO A 46 10.85 13.88 5.92
C PRO A 46 9.72 14.32 4.97
N ILE A 47 9.42 13.52 3.94
CA ILE A 47 8.31 13.73 3.01
C ILE A 47 6.95 13.90 3.71
N ALA A 48 6.71 13.19 4.81
CA ALA A 48 5.45 13.28 5.54
C ALA A 48 5.23 14.68 6.12
N ALA A 49 6.28 15.30 6.67
CA ALA A 49 6.21 16.67 7.17
C ALA A 49 5.95 17.68 6.03
N ILE A 50 6.56 17.47 4.86
CA ILE A 50 6.30 18.33 3.69
C ILE A 50 4.84 18.26 3.25
N LEU A 51 4.25 17.07 3.24
CA LEU A 51 2.83 16.89 2.87
C LEU A 51 1.86 17.49 3.90
N LEU A 52 2.24 17.51 5.18
CA LEU A 52 1.41 18.06 6.26
C LEU A 52 1.60 19.56 6.50
N ALA A 53 2.76 20.12 6.13
CA ALA A 53 3.11 21.51 6.39
C ALA A 53 2.06 22.55 5.95
N PRO A 54 1.40 22.43 4.78
CA PRO A 54 0.37 23.39 4.38
C PRO A 54 -0.83 23.44 5.33
N PHE A 55 -1.19 22.29 5.93
CA PHE A 55 -2.30 22.18 6.88
C PHE A 55 -1.90 22.63 8.28
N GLY A 56 -0.65 22.34 8.68
CA GLY A 56 -0.08 22.80 9.95
C GLY A 56 0.19 24.32 9.99
N ALA A 57 0.26 24.99 8.84
CA ALA A 57 0.40 26.44 8.76
C ALA A 57 -0.93 27.21 9.02
N LEU A 58 -2.07 26.52 9.02
CA LEU A 58 -3.39 27.12 9.26
C LEU A 58 -3.77 27.04 10.76
N PRO A 59 -4.68 27.92 11.24
CA PRO A 59 -5.33 27.73 12.54
C PRO A 59 -5.99 26.35 12.62
N PHE A 60 -6.00 25.77 13.82
CA PHE A 60 -6.44 24.40 14.08
C PHE A 60 -7.84 24.10 13.53
N GLU A 61 -8.77 25.02 13.70
CA GLU A 61 -10.17 24.94 13.29
C GLU A 61 -10.34 24.89 11.77
N LEU A 62 -9.32 25.29 11.01
CA LEU A 62 -9.30 25.28 9.56
C LEU A 62 -8.36 24.20 9.00
N GLY A 63 -7.18 24.05 9.59
CA GLY A 63 -6.13 23.14 9.12
C GLY A 63 -6.57 21.69 9.08
N VAL A 64 -7.26 21.21 10.11
CA VAL A 64 -7.66 19.80 10.18
C VAL A 64 -8.89 19.47 9.34
N PRO A 65 -9.96 20.28 9.31
CA PRO A 65 -11.02 20.09 8.32
C PRO A 65 -10.46 20.14 6.88
N ALA A 66 -9.54 21.06 6.59
CA ALA A 66 -8.87 21.12 5.29
C ALA A 66 -8.08 19.85 4.97
N LEU A 67 -7.34 19.30 5.94
CA LEU A 67 -6.62 18.03 5.78
C LEU A 67 -7.57 16.86 5.48
N HIS A 68 -8.71 16.77 6.18
CA HIS A 68 -9.72 15.73 5.92
C HIS A 68 -10.34 15.87 4.53
N VAL A 69 -10.73 17.09 4.15
CA VAL A 69 -11.30 17.36 2.81
C VAL A 69 -10.27 17.02 1.73
N ALA A 70 -9.02 17.46 1.89
CA ALA A 70 -7.94 17.13 0.96
C ALA A 70 -7.71 15.62 0.87
N THR A 71 -7.72 14.91 2.00
CA THR A 71 -7.58 13.46 2.06
C THR A 71 -8.72 12.77 1.30
N ILE A 72 -9.97 13.17 1.51
CA ILE A 72 -11.14 12.61 0.80
C ILE A 72 -11.02 12.84 -0.71
N VAL A 73 -10.69 14.06 -1.13
CA VAL A 73 -10.55 14.43 -2.55
C VAL A 73 -9.42 13.63 -3.20
N ILE A 74 -8.25 13.55 -2.56
CA ILE A 74 -7.10 12.79 -3.07
C ILE A 74 -7.42 11.30 -3.09
N ALA A 75 -8.09 10.75 -2.08
CA ALA A 75 -8.48 9.34 -2.02
C ALA A 75 -9.41 8.96 -3.17
N ILE A 76 -10.50 9.70 -3.34
CA ILE A 76 -11.48 9.45 -4.40
C ILE A 76 -10.86 9.68 -5.79
N GLY A 77 -10.14 10.78 -5.97
CA GLY A 77 -9.47 11.12 -7.23
C GLY A 77 -8.42 10.09 -7.63
N SER A 78 -7.61 9.61 -6.68
CA SER A 78 -6.58 8.60 -6.92
C SER A 78 -7.16 7.22 -7.16
N ALA A 79 -8.23 6.84 -6.46
CA ALA A 79 -8.96 5.59 -6.72
C ALA A 79 -9.55 5.60 -8.13
N LEU A 80 -10.20 6.70 -8.52
CA LEU A 80 -10.74 6.88 -9.87
C LEU A 80 -9.63 6.83 -10.92
N TRP A 81 -8.49 7.47 -10.66
CA TRP A 81 -7.35 7.45 -11.58
C TRP A 81 -6.75 6.05 -11.71
N LEU A 82 -6.52 5.35 -10.61
CA LEU A 82 -6.03 3.96 -10.60
C LEU A 82 -6.96 3.04 -11.40
N VAL A 83 -8.27 3.17 -11.20
CA VAL A 83 -9.29 2.41 -11.96
C VAL A 83 -9.23 2.74 -13.44
N ARG A 84 -9.09 4.02 -13.83
CA ARG A 84 -8.95 4.42 -15.24
C ARG A 84 -7.69 3.86 -15.88
N VAL A 85 -6.59 3.81 -15.12
CA VAL A 85 -5.34 3.20 -15.55
C VAL A 85 -5.55 1.71 -15.74
N LEU A 86 -5.94 0.97 -14.72
CA LEU A 86 -5.87 -0.49 -14.76
C LEU A 86 -7.07 -1.19 -15.43
N MET A 87 -8.25 -0.56 -15.45
CA MET A 87 -9.51 -1.21 -15.85
C MET A 87 -10.05 -0.76 -17.21
N PRO A 88 -10.60 -1.69 -18.00
CA PRO A 88 -11.37 -1.36 -19.19
C PRO A 88 -12.67 -0.64 -18.82
N PRO A 89 -13.23 0.23 -19.69
CA PRO A 89 -14.39 1.08 -19.39
C PRO A 89 -15.57 0.34 -18.76
N ALA A 90 -15.90 -0.85 -19.28
CA ALA A 90 -17.03 -1.66 -18.82
C ALA A 90 -16.93 -2.12 -17.35
N LEU A 91 -15.71 -2.23 -16.79
CA LEU A 91 -15.49 -2.69 -15.42
C LEU A 91 -15.23 -1.55 -14.44
N ARG A 92 -15.07 -0.31 -14.92
CA ARG A 92 -14.70 0.84 -14.08
C ARG A 92 -15.70 1.12 -12.96
N PRO A 93 -17.03 1.08 -13.18
CA PRO A 93 -18.00 1.36 -12.11
C PRO A 93 -17.89 0.35 -10.96
N LEU A 94 -17.85 -0.95 -11.29
CA LEU A 94 -17.70 -2.01 -10.30
C LEU A 94 -16.37 -1.91 -9.56
N ALA A 95 -15.28 -1.74 -10.30
CA ALA A 95 -13.95 -1.58 -9.73
C ALA A 95 -13.89 -0.40 -8.74
N PHE A 96 -14.41 0.76 -9.16
CA PHE A 96 -14.44 1.95 -8.32
C PHE A 96 -15.31 1.75 -7.07
N ALA A 97 -16.49 1.14 -7.21
CA ALA A 97 -17.36 0.82 -6.08
C ALA A 97 -16.65 -0.10 -5.05
N VAL A 98 -15.95 -1.14 -5.52
CA VAL A 98 -15.17 -2.03 -4.64
C VAL A 98 -14.07 -1.28 -3.91
N LEU A 99 -13.33 -0.39 -4.57
CA LEU A 99 -12.27 0.38 -3.90
C LEU A 99 -12.84 1.37 -2.88
N VAL A 100 -13.90 2.09 -3.25
CA VAL A 100 -14.48 3.14 -2.39
C VAL A 100 -15.18 2.56 -1.16
N ALA A 101 -15.84 1.42 -1.31
CA ALA A 101 -16.49 0.73 -0.20
C ALA A 101 -15.51 -0.06 0.69
N SER A 102 -14.23 -0.17 0.30
CA SER A 102 -13.27 -0.98 1.04
C SER A 102 -12.85 -0.33 2.37
N PRO A 103 -12.65 -1.12 3.44
CA PRO A 103 -12.16 -0.62 4.72
C PRO A 103 -10.90 0.26 4.64
N PRO A 104 -9.83 -0.11 3.89
CA PRO A 104 -8.62 0.73 3.83
C PRO A 104 -8.88 2.14 3.31
N LEU A 105 -9.75 2.32 2.31
CA LEU A 105 -10.05 3.66 1.79
C LEU A 105 -10.92 4.45 2.77
N VAL A 106 -11.94 3.82 3.36
CA VAL A 106 -12.80 4.50 4.34
C VAL A 106 -11.99 4.94 5.56
N GLN A 107 -11.10 4.08 6.06
CA GLN A 107 -10.23 4.40 7.19
C GLN A 107 -9.24 5.52 6.85
N VAL A 108 -8.59 5.49 5.68
CA VAL A 108 -7.64 6.54 5.33
C VAL A 108 -8.33 7.91 5.23
N MET A 109 -9.54 7.95 4.67
CA MET A 109 -10.34 9.18 4.54
C MET A 109 -10.79 9.70 5.92
N ARG A 110 -11.15 8.81 6.84
CA ARG A 110 -11.55 9.18 8.21
C ARG A 110 -10.36 9.59 9.08
N ALA A 111 -9.23 8.92 8.93
CA ALA A 111 -8.05 9.14 9.77
C ALA A 111 -7.15 10.28 9.28
N ALA A 112 -7.36 10.76 8.04
CA ALA A 112 -6.57 11.84 7.44
C ALA A 112 -5.05 11.60 7.49
N THR A 113 -4.65 10.35 7.29
CA THR A 113 -3.25 9.91 7.39
C THR A 113 -2.48 10.15 6.10
N VAL A 114 -1.19 10.52 6.24
CA VAL A 114 -0.24 10.64 5.11
C VAL A 114 -0.04 9.33 4.35
N THR A 115 -0.41 8.18 4.94
CA THR A 115 -0.44 6.89 4.25
C THR A 115 -1.27 6.93 2.95
N LEU A 116 -2.21 7.87 2.85
CA LEU A 116 -2.96 8.11 1.63
C LEU A 116 -2.07 8.26 0.40
N ALA A 117 -0.84 8.80 0.53
CA ALA A 117 0.09 8.96 -0.58
C ALA A 117 0.42 7.65 -1.32
N ILE A 118 0.23 6.48 -0.70
CA ILE A 118 0.33 5.17 -1.37
C ILE A 118 -0.55 5.12 -2.62
N LEU A 119 -1.78 5.61 -2.55
CA LEU A 119 -2.76 5.45 -3.63
C LEU A 119 -2.45 6.28 -4.89
N PRO A 120 -2.22 7.61 -4.83
CA PRO A 120 -1.79 8.40 -5.99
C PRO A 120 -0.44 7.91 -6.52
N SER A 121 0.51 7.54 -5.64
CA SER A 121 1.79 6.99 -6.07
C SER A 121 1.64 5.67 -6.82
N THR A 122 0.76 4.79 -6.35
CA THR A 122 0.45 3.53 -7.03
C THR A 122 -0.18 3.82 -8.40
N ALA A 123 -1.17 4.70 -8.48
CA ALA A 123 -1.77 5.09 -9.76
C ALA A 123 -0.75 5.66 -10.75
N LEU A 124 0.12 6.57 -10.26
CA LEU A 124 1.21 7.16 -11.03
C LEU A 124 2.23 6.12 -11.48
N LEU A 125 2.56 5.14 -10.63
CA LEU A 125 3.49 4.05 -10.95
C LEU A 125 2.99 3.24 -12.14
N PHE A 126 1.75 2.75 -12.08
CA PHE A 126 1.17 1.98 -13.19
C PHE A 126 1.00 2.82 -14.45
N ALA A 127 0.64 4.10 -14.33
CA ALA A 127 0.58 5.02 -15.46
C ALA A 127 1.97 5.25 -16.11
N GLY A 128 3.01 5.40 -15.29
CA GLY A 128 4.40 5.55 -15.72
C GLY A 128 4.93 4.29 -16.39
N LEU A 129 4.70 3.12 -15.81
CA LEU A 129 5.11 1.83 -16.37
C LEU A 129 4.51 1.55 -17.75
N ARG A 130 3.24 1.94 -17.98
CA ARG A 130 2.59 1.78 -19.29
C ARG A 130 3.18 2.65 -20.39
N ARG A 131 3.73 3.82 -20.03
CA ARG A 131 4.35 4.76 -20.97
C ARG A 131 5.88 4.67 -20.97
N ILE A 132 6.47 3.85 -20.09
CA ILE A 132 7.90 3.77 -19.83
C ILE A 132 8.45 5.18 -19.49
N ASP A 133 7.70 5.90 -18.65
CA ASP A 133 8.00 7.28 -18.24
C ASP A 133 8.76 7.26 -16.90
N GLY A 134 10.09 7.33 -17.00
CA GLY A 134 10.98 7.28 -15.85
C GLY A 134 10.72 8.38 -14.80
N PRO A 135 10.54 9.65 -15.18
CA PRO A 135 10.15 10.70 -14.23
C PRO A 135 8.88 10.38 -13.43
N ARG A 136 7.82 9.88 -14.08
CA ARG A 136 6.60 9.46 -13.37
C ARG A 136 6.87 8.30 -12.40
N ILE A 137 7.68 7.32 -12.81
CA ILE A 137 8.09 6.21 -11.95
C ILE A 137 8.89 6.72 -10.75
N GLY A 138 9.81 7.68 -10.94
CA GLY A 138 10.60 8.28 -9.87
C GLY A 138 9.74 9.03 -8.85
N LEU A 139 8.79 9.84 -9.31
CA LEU A 139 7.84 10.55 -8.45
C LEU A 139 6.90 9.58 -7.70
N ALA A 140 6.45 8.52 -8.37
CA ALA A 140 5.66 7.47 -7.73
C ALA A 140 6.44 6.77 -6.61
N SER A 141 7.68 6.37 -6.90
CA SER A 141 8.61 5.77 -5.94
C SER A 141 8.87 6.69 -4.74
N PHE A 142 8.97 8.00 -4.95
CA PHE A 142 9.15 8.98 -3.88
C PHE A 142 7.95 9.04 -2.94
N GLY A 143 6.72 9.02 -3.47
CA GLY A 143 5.54 8.97 -2.59
C GLY A 143 5.36 7.60 -1.91
N LEU A 144 5.75 6.48 -2.54
CA LEU A 144 5.76 5.17 -1.89
C LEU A 144 6.77 5.09 -0.74
N SER A 145 7.88 5.84 -0.81
CA SER A 145 8.85 5.88 0.29
C SER A 145 8.33 6.56 1.56
N ILE A 146 7.10 7.10 1.56
CA ILE A 146 6.41 7.48 2.80
C ILE A 146 6.24 6.30 3.77
N ARG A 147 6.20 5.08 3.22
CA ARG A 147 6.27 3.82 3.94
C ARG A 147 7.53 3.07 3.48
N PRO A 148 8.69 3.26 4.14
CA PRO A 148 9.96 2.65 3.72
C PRO A 148 9.88 1.13 3.51
N GLN A 149 9.13 0.43 4.38
CA GLN A 149 8.91 -1.00 4.28
C GLN A 149 8.16 -1.41 2.99
N LEU A 150 7.22 -0.58 2.53
CA LEU A 150 6.52 -0.84 1.26
C LEU A 150 7.44 -0.59 0.07
N PHE A 151 8.24 0.48 0.15
CA PHE A 151 9.13 0.89 -0.91
C PHE A 151 10.22 -0.15 -1.24
N LEU A 152 10.87 -0.76 -0.24
CA LEU A 152 12.00 -1.67 -0.48
C LEU A 152 11.63 -2.90 -1.33
N VAL A 153 10.50 -3.54 -1.03
CA VAL A 153 10.03 -4.72 -1.79
C VAL A 153 9.57 -4.32 -3.19
N VAL A 154 8.89 -3.18 -3.32
CA VAL A 154 8.47 -2.64 -4.63
C VAL A 154 9.67 -2.24 -5.47
N LEU A 155 10.71 -1.67 -4.87
CA LEU A 155 11.96 -1.28 -5.54
C LEU A 155 12.66 -2.50 -6.13
N ALA A 156 12.76 -3.61 -5.40
CA ALA A 156 13.32 -4.86 -5.92
C ALA A 156 12.51 -5.38 -7.14
N GLY A 157 11.18 -5.33 -7.07
CA GLY A 157 10.31 -5.68 -8.18
C GLY A 157 10.49 -4.77 -9.41
N LEU A 158 10.57 -3.45 -9.19
CA LEU A 158 10.82 -2.46 -10.24
C LEU A 158 12.19 -2.67 -10.91
N PHE A 159 13.24 -2.83 -10.11
CA PHE A 159 14.59 -3.09 -10.62
C PHE A 159 14.64 -4.36 -11.46
N GLY A 160 14.01 -5.44 -10.99
CA GLY A 160 13.92 -6.70 -11.73
C GLY A 160 13.21 -6.54 -13.08
N VAL A 161 12.05 -5.86 -13.10
CA VAL A 161 11.29 -5.62 -14.34
C VAL A 161 12.08 -4.74 -15.32
N MET A 162 12.62 -3.62 -14.85
CA MET A 162 13.25 -2.62 -15.71
C MET A 162 14.58 -3.13 -16.27
N SER A 163 15.35 -3.88 -15.48
CA SER A 163 16.59 -4.51 -15.93
C SER A 163 16.32 -5.62 -16.95
N ALA A 164 15.33 -6.47 -16.70
CA ALA A 164 14.98 -7.57 -17.61
C ALA A 164 14.42 -7.12 -18.97
N ARG A 165 13.87 -5.89 -19.06
CA ARG A 165 13.26 -5.34 -20.27
C ARG A 165 14.08 -4.24 -20.94
N SER A 166 15.37 -4.12 -20.60
CA SER A 166 16.28 -3.10 -21.15
C SER A 166 15.78 -1.65 -21.02
N MET A 167 14.97 -1.36 -19.99
CA MET A 167 14.39 -0.04 -19.72
C MET A 167 15.38 0.90 -19.01
N ARG A 168 16.66 0.87 -19.41
CA ARG A 168 17.76 1.53 -18.69
C ARG A 168 17.55 3.03 -18.53
N ARG A 169 17.05 3.71 -19.57
CA ARG A 169 16.78 5.16 -19.53
C ARG A 169 15.72 5.51 -18.50
N ALA A 170 14.62 4.76 -18.45
CA ALA A 170 13.57 4.96 -17.47
C ALA A 170 14.09 4.67 -16.05
N LEU A 171 14.94 3.65 -15.89
CA LEU A 171 15.55 3.31 -14.60
C LEU A 171 16.42 4.46 -14.08
N VAL A 172 17.35 4.94 -14.91
CA VAL A 172 18.24 6.05 -14.56
C VAL A 172 17.45 7.32 -14.24
N THR A 173 16.51 7.71 -15.11
CA THR A 173 15.70 8.92 -14.88
C THR A 173 14.80 8.81 -13.65
N SER A 174 14.22 7.63 -13.38
CA SER A 174 13.46 7.40 -12.15
C SER A 174 14.33 7.49 -10.90
N ALA A 175 15.55 6.95 -10.94
CA ALA A 175 16.51 7.02 -9.84
C ALA A 175 16.95 8.46 -9.59
N VAL A 176 17.27 9.22 -10.64
CA VAL A 176 17.64 10.64 -10.53
C VAL A 176 16.52 11.46 -9.90
N VAL A 177 15.28 11.32 -10.40
CA VAL A 177 14.13 12.05 -9.81
C VAL A 177 13.93 11.67 -8.35
N TRP A 178 13.99 10.38 -8.01
CA TRP A 178 13.85 9.92 -6.64
C TRP A 178 14.96 10.47 -5.71
N ILE A 179 16.22 10.44 -6.16
CA ILE A 179 17.38 10.97 -5.41
C ILE A 179 17.21 12.47 -5.20
N VAL A 180 16.89 13.24 -6.25
CA VAL A 180 16.72 14.70 -6.15
C VAL A 180 15.61 15.04 -5.16
N LEU A 181 14.45 14.39 -5.25
CA LEU A 181 13.32 14.66 -4.34
C LEU A 181 13.65 14.30 -2.88
N ASN A 182 14.32 13.17 -2.63
CA ASN A 182 14.75 12.82 -1.29
C ASN A 182 15.81 13.78 -0.74
N THR A 183 16.79 14.17 -1.56
CA THR A 183 17.81 15.14 -1.16
C THR A 183 17.17 16.48 -0.81
N VAL A 184 16.23 16.98 -1.62
CA VAL A 184 15.48 18.21 -1.31
C VAL A 184 14.70 18.04 -0.01
N ALA A 185 14.00 16.91 0.16
CA ALA A 185 13.23 16.67 1.37
C ALA A 185 14.11 16.64 2.64
N PHE A 186 15.29 16.04 2.54
CA PHE A 186 16.26 15.97 3.63
C PHE A 186 16.90 17.33 3.93
N VAL A 187 17.21 18.13 2.91
CA VAL A 187 17.75 19.50 3.09
C VAL A 187 16.72 20.42 3.75
N VAL A 188 15.45 20.31 3.36
CA VAL A 188 14.35 21.13 3.90
C VAL A 188 13.96 20.70 5.32
N SER A 189 14.10 19.41 5.63
CA SER A 189 13.79 18.85 6.95
C SER A 189 14.92 17.91 7.38
N PRO A 190 16.06 18.48 7.85
CA PRO A 190 17.24 17.72 8.25
C PRO A 190 16.98 17.11 9.62
N ILE A 191 16.23 16.02 9.63
CA ILE A 191 15.87 15.35 10.87
C ILE A 191 16.85 14.22 11.09
N PRO A 192 17.53 14.18 12.24
CA PRO A 192 18.44 13.10 12.56
C PRO A 192 17.64 11.79 12.57
N LEU A 193 18.11 10.81 11.78
CA LEU A 193 17.63 9.44 11.87
C LEU A 193 17.90 8.95 13.29
N ASP A 194 16.85 8.82 14.10
CA ASP A 194 16.98 8.27 15.43
C ASP A 194 17.41 6.81 15.32
N PRO A 195 18.49 6.36 15.99
CA PRO A 195 18.94 4.97 15.97
C PRO A 195 17.85 3.97 16.39
N SER A 196 16.86 4.39 17.18
CA SER A 196 15.70 3.57 17.56
C SER A 196 14.81 3.18 16.37
N LEU A 197 14.92 3.86 15.23
CA LEU A 197 14.24 3.47 13.97
C LEU A 197 14.73 2.14 13.39
N LEU A 198 15.91 1.66 13.83
CA LEU A 198 16.45 0.36 13.45
C LEU A 198 16.03 -0.76 14.40
N ASP A 199 15.38 -0.44 15.52
CA ASP A 199 15.02 -1.40 16.56
C ASP A 199 13.63 -2.03 16.29
N ALA A 200 13.54 -2.76 15.18
CA ALA A 200 12.30 -3.40 14.70
C ALA A 200 11.67 -4.37 15.71
N ALA A 201 12.47 -4.92 16.63
CA ALA A 201 12.01 -5.80 17.70
C ALA A 201 11.13 -5.06 18.74
N ARG A 202 11.43 -3.77 18.99
CA ARG A 202 10.69 -2.94 19.94
C ARG A 202 9.34 -2.50 19.39
N GLU A 203 9.28 -2.17 18.09
CA GLU A 203 8.04 -1.82 17.39
C GLU A 203 7.02 -2.97 17.31
N TYR A 204 7.51 -4.21 17.21
CA TYR A 204 6.68 -5.42 17.25
C TYR A 204 5.98 -5.61 18.61
N ALA A 205 6.64 -5.21 19.70
CA ALA A 205 6.13 -5.38 21.06
C ALA A 205 5.20 -4.24 21.53
N LEU A 206 5.33 -3.05 20.95
CA LEU A 206 4.64 -1.84 21.40
C LEU A 206 3.31 -1.55 20.70
N HIS A 207 3.08 -2.11 19.51
CA HIS A 207 1.89 -1.79 18.72
C HIS A 207 1.01 -3.03 18.49
N ASP A 208 -0.31 -2.86 18.70
CA ASP A 208 -1.33 -3.88 18.48
C ASP A 208 -1.69 -3.95 16.97
N ASN A 209 -1.02 -4.84 16.24
CA ASN A 209 -0.77 -4.73 14.79
C ASN A 209 -1.53 -5.75 13.92
N SER A 210 -1.87 -5.35 12.69
CA SER A 210 -2.44 -6.23 11.66
C SER A 210 -1.37 -6.88 10.77
N SER A 211 -0.22 -7.28 11.33
CA SER A 211 0.91 -7.82 10.56
C SER A 211 0.94 -9.36 10.51
N THR A 212 1.61 -9.90 9.49
CA THR A 212 1.86 -11.36 9.35
C THR A 212 2.53 -11.94 10.59
N TRP A 213 3.43 -11.17 11.19
CA TRP A 213 4.17 -11.57 12.38
C TRP A 213 3.24 -11.72 13.59
N ARG A 214 2.31 -10.77 13.78
CA ARG A 214 1.30 -10.87 14.83
C ARG A 214 0.37 -12.06 14.62
N LEU A 215 -0.06 -12.30 13.37
CA LEU A 215 -0.86 -13.47 13.03
C LEU A 215 -0.13 -14.78 13.30
N ALA A 216 1.14 -14.88 12.94
CA ALA A 216 1.95 -16.05 13.23
C ALA A 216 2.14 -16.27 14.73
N TRP A 217 2.30 -15.20 15.52
CA TRP A 217 2.36 -15.27 16.98
C TRP A 217 1.05 -15.73 17.61
N GLU A 218 -0.10 -15.21 17.17
CA GLU A 218 -1.40 -15.65 17.70
C GLU A 218 -1.71 -17.12 17.35
N VAL A 219 -1.17 -17.63 16.25
CA VAL A 219 -1.37 -19.03 15.83
C VAL A 219 -0.36 -19.99 16.47
N ALA A 220 0.90 -19.61 16.59
CA ALA A 220 2.00 -20.53 16.96
C ALA A 220 2.82 -20.11 18.19
N GLY A 221 2.51 -18.98 18.83
CA GLY A 221 3.27 -18.44 19.97
C GLY A 221 4.75 -18.32 19.63
N ASP A 222 5.59 -19.01 20.41
CA ASP A 222 7.05 -19.05 20.24
C ASP A 222 7.51 -19.57 18.86
N GLY A 223 6.63 -20.27 18.13
CA GLY A 223 6.86 -20.70 16.75
C GLY A 223 6.84 -19.58 15.70
N VAL A 224 6.63 -18.31 16.09
CA VAL A 224 6.54 -17.15 15.17
C VAL A 224 7.74 -17.02 14.22
N ALA A 225 8.95 -17.30 14.72
CA ALA A 225 10.19 -17.22 13.95
C ALA A 225 10.27 -18.24 12.81
N ILE A 226 9.42 -19.27 12.85
CA ILE A 226 9.31 -20.30 11.80
C ILE A 226 8.06 -20.04 10.95
N LEU A 227 6.91 -19.82 11.60
CA LEU A 227 5.63 -19.69 10.90
C LEU A 227 5.57 -18.43 10.02
N ALA A 228 6.03 -17.27 10.50
CA ALA A 228 5.97 -16.04 9.69
C ALA A 228 6.83 -16.15 8.41
N PRO A 229 8.10 -16.62 8.47
CA PRO A 229 8.87 -16.88 7.25
C PRO A 229 8.23 -17.91 6.30
N LEU A 230 7.61 -18.97 6.82
CA LEU A 230 6.90 -19.96 5.98
C LEU A 230 5.71 -19.33 5.25
N MET A 231 4.92 -18.48 5.92
CA MET A 231 3.83 -17.75 5.29
C MET A 231 4.34 -16.82 4.19
N LEU A 232 5.41 -16.07 4.45
CA LEU A 232 6.04 -15.18 3.46
C LEU A 232 6.64 -15.96 2.28
N ALA A 233 7.27 -17.11 2.53
CA ALA A 233 7.77 -17.99 1.48
C ALA A 233 6.63 -18.52 0.60
N GLY A 234 5.51 -18.94 1.21
CA GLY A 234 4.29 -19.34 0.49
C GLY A 234 3.74 -18.21 -0.39
N ALA A 235 3.68 -16.99 0.13
CA ALA A 235 3.26 -15.81 -0.62
C ALA A 235 4.22 -15.48 -1.78
N LEU A 236 5.53 -15.64 -1.58
CA LEU A 236 6.53 -15.45 -2.63
C LEU A 236 6.36 -16.49 -3.76
N VAL A 237 6.15 -17.75 -3.40
CA VAL A 237 5.88 -18.83 -4.36
C VAL A 237 4.59 -18.55 -5.13
N ALA A 238 3.51 -18.19 -4.46
CA ALA A 238 2.23 -17.86 -5.11
C ALA A 238 2.37 -16.64 -6.04
N SER A 239 3.15 -15.63 -5.64
CA SER A 239 3.48 -14.46 -6.48
C SER A 239 4.27 -14.88 -7.73
N ALA A 240 5.27 -15.75 -7.57
CA ALA A 240 6.03 -16.29 -8.69
C ALA A 240 5.13 -17.09 -9.65
N VAL A 241 4.19 -17.88 -9.12
CA VAL A 241 3.18 -18.60 -9.92
C VAL A 241 2.30 -17.61 -10.70
N ALA A 242 1.77 -16.58 -10.03
CA ALA A 242 0.94 -15.55 -10.65
C ALA A 242 1.67 -14.84 -11.80
N VAL A 243 2.93 -14.45 -11.58
CA VAL A 243 3.77 -13.78 -12.59
C VAL A 243 4.11 -14.73 -13.75
N ARG A 244 4.53 -15.97 -13.47
CA ARG A 244 4.91 -16.96 -14.50
C ARG A 244 3.74 -17.39 -15.37
N ARG A 245 2.53 -17.39 -14.80
CA ARG A 245 1.30 -17.70 -15.52
C ARG A 245 0.72 -16.48 -16.22
N SER A 246 1.05 -15.25 -15.82
CA SER A 246 0.48 -14.06 -16.46
C SER A 246 0.94 -13.87 -17.92
N PRO A 247 0.04 -13.43 -18.83
CA PRO A 247 0.37 -13.04 -20.20
C PRO A 247 1.47 -11.97 -20.25
N ALA A 248 2.27 -11.96 -21.31
CA ALA A 248 3.40 -11.04 -21.45
C ALA A 248 2.99 -9.55 -21.33
N ALA A 249 1.78 -9.22 -21.83
CA ALA A 249 1.19 -7.88 -21.79
C ALA A 249 0.86 -7.39 -20.37
N SER A 250 0.45 -8.28 -19.45
CA SER A 250 0.10 -7.91 -18.07
C SER A 250 1.16 -8.30 -17.04
N ARG A 251 2.23 -8.99 -17.45
CA ARG A 251 3.25 -9.52 -16.54
C ARG A 251 3.91 -8.44 -15.68
N THR A 252 4.26 -7.28 -16.25
CA THR A 252 4.82 -6.17 -15.46
C THR A 252 3.83 -5.67 -14.42
N GLU A 253 2.56 -5.50 -14.79
CA GLU A 253 1.54 -5.06 -13.85
C GLU A 253 1.39 -6.09 -12.70
N MET A 254 1.42 -7.38 -13.03
CA MET A 254 1.35 -8.46 -12.04
C MET A 254 2.56 -8.49 -11.10
N VAL A 255 3.79 -8.31 -11.61
CA VAL A 255 4.99 -8.25 -10.77
C VAL A 255 4.87 -7.14 -9.74
N ILE A 256 4.47 -5.94 -10.16
CA ILE A 256 4.36 -4.78 -9.28
C ILE A 256 3.20 -4.93 -8.29
N ALA A 257 2.05 -5.46 -8.72
CA ALA A 257 0.93 -5.73 -7.82
C ALA A 257 1.27 -6.79 -6.76
N CYS A 258 1.99 -7.86 -7.14
CA CYS A 258 2.45 -8.87 -6.19
C CYS A 258 3.54 -8.29 -5.26
N ALA A 259 4.44 -7.45 -5.77
CA ALA A 259 5.46 -6.79 -4.96
C ALA A 259 4.82 -5.87 -3.90
N LEU A 260 3.81 -5.08 -4.27
CA LEU A 260 3.03 -4.26 -3.32
C LEU A 260 2.35 -5.12 -2.25
N ALA A 261 1.72 -6.23 -2.64
CA ALA A 261 1.07 -7.13 -1.69
C ALA A 261 2.05 -7.84 -0.75
N LEU A 262 3.20 -8.28 -1.28
CA LEU A 262 4.30 -8.84 -0.49
C LEU A 262 4.90 -7.81 0.46
N ALA A 263 4.97 -6.54 0.05
CA ALA A 263 5.48 -5.48 0.90
C ALA A 263 4.59 -5.25 2.13
N VAL A 264 3.26 -5.30 1.95
CA VAL A 264 2.30 -5.29 3.06
C VAL A 264 2.44 -6.53 3.93
N ALA A 265 2.58 -7.72 3.32
CA ALA A 265 2.72 -8.97 4.07
C ALA A 265 4.01 -9.03 4.91
N ALA A 266 5.14 -8.58 4.35
CA ALA A 266 6.44 -8.67 5.00
C ALA A 266 6.63 -7.64 6.11
N ALA A 267 5.88 -6.53 6.06
CA ALA A 267 6.01 -5.45 7.03
C ALA A 267 5.81 -5.96 8.47
N PRO A 268 6.78 -5.73 9.39
CA PRO A 268 6.65 -6.13 10.80
C PRO A 268 5.52 -5.36 11.49
N TYR A 269 5.25 -4.14 11.02
CA TYR A 269 4.16 -3.27 11.42
C TYR A 269 3.36 -2.86 10.19
N ALA A 270 2.13 -3.39 10.08
CA ALA A 270 1.18 -3.07 9.03
C ALA A 270 -0.16 -2.71 9.67
N HIS A 271 -0.78 -1.67 9.13
CA HIS A 271 -2.14 -1.27 9.49
C HIS A 271 -3.10 -1.54 8.33
N THR A 272 -4.40 -1.52 8.66
CA THR A 272 -5.43 -1.72 7.65
C THR A 272 -5.36 -0.69 6.52
N TYR A 273 -4.99 0.57 6.77
CA TYR A 273 -4.85 1.56 5.69
C TYR A 273 -3.65 1.30 4.75
N ASP A 274 -2.66 0.47 5.13
CA ASP A 274 -1.55 0.10 4.23
C ASP A 274 -2.06 -0.84 3.12
N HIS A 275 -3.24 -1.44 3.32
CA HIS A 275 -3.90 -2.30 2.34
C HIS A 275 -4.40 -1.56 1.10
N LEU A 276 -4.28 -0.22 1.06
CA LEU A 276 -4.40 0.55 -0.19
C LEU A 276 -3.45 0.03 -1.27
N ALA A 277 -2.27 -0.48 -0.87
CA ALA A 277 -1.30 -1.09 -1.77
C ALA A 277 -1.80 -2.39 -2.43
N LEU A 278 -2.87 -3.02 -1.90
CA LEU A 278 -3.48 -4.24 -2.47
C LEU A 278 -4.43 -3.95 -3.62
N PHE A 279 -4.85 -2.70 -3.82
CA PHE A 279 -5.83 -2.33 -4.84
C PHE A 279 -5.45 -2.76 -6.26
N PRO A 280 -4.18 -2.61 -6.72
CA PRO A 280 -3.79 -3.12 -8.02
C PRO A 280 -4.02 -4.62 -8.18
N ALA A 281 -3.74 -5.42 -7.13
CA ALA A 281 -3.98 -6.86 -7.17
C ALA A 281 -5.48 -7.15 -7.36
N TRP A 282 -6.35 -6.50 -6.57
CA TRP A 282 -7.80 -6.63 -6.71
C TRP A 282 -8.31 -6.26 -8.10
N LEU A 283 -7.83 -5.15 -8.65
CA LEU A 283 -8.20 -4.69 -9.98
C LEU A 283 -7.72 -5.66 -11.08
N LEU A 284 -6.48 -6.14 -10.98
CA LEU A 284 -5.94 -7.11 -11.95
C LEU A 284 -6.69 -8.43 -11.90
N VAL A 285 -7.08 -8.90 -10.71
CA VAL A 285 -7.90 -10.10 -10.55
C VAL A 285 -9.27 -9.90 -11.17
N LEU A 286 -9.94 -8.78 -10.86
CA LEU A 286 -11.25 -8.45 -11.41
C LEU A 286 -11.21 -8.39 -12.94
N ARG A 287 -10.17 -7.75 -13.49
CA ARG A 287 -9.96 -7.68 -14.94
C ARG A 287 -9.74 -9.05 -15.57
N ALA A 288 -8.91 -9.89 -14.97
CA ALA A 288 -8.60 -11.23 -15.47
C ALA A 288 -9.78 -12.21 -15.35
N ALA A 289 -10.59 -12.10 -14.30
CA ALA A 289 -11.81 -12.89 -14.16
C ALA A 289 -12.85 -12.52 -15.24
N ASN A 290 -12.93 -11.25 -15.60
CA ASN A 290 -13.93 -10.75 -16.54
C ASN A 290 -13.64 -11.04 -18.02
N THR A 291 -12.48 -11.61 -18.35
CA THR A 291 -12.21 -12.15 -19.69
C THR A 291 -12.67 -13.60 -19.84
N ARG A 292 -13.21 -14.22 -18.77
CA ARG A 292 -13.65 -15.63 -18.77
C ARG A 292 -15.11 -15.80 -19.18
N SER A 293 -15.50 -17.07 -19.29
CA SER A 293 -16.89 -17.51 -19.38
C SER A 293 -17.74 -16.92 -18.25
N ARG A 294 -19.04 -16.79 -18.48
CA ARG A 294 -19.97 -16.11 -17.58
C ARG A 294 -19.90 -16.63 -16.14
N GLY A 295 -19.82 -17.94 -15.94
CA GLY A 295 -19.70 -18.55 -14.60
C GLY A 295 -18.41 -18.16 -13.88
N LEU A 296 -17.25 -18.36 -14.51
CA LEU A 296 -15.95 -18.02 -13.93
C LEU A 296 -15.79 -16.52 -13.69
N ARG A 297 -16.40 -15.68 -14.54
CA ARG A 297 -16.47 -14.23 -14.35
C ARG A 297 -17.20 -13.86 -13.07
N THR A 298 -18.37 -14.44 -12.84
CA THR A 298 -19.17 -14.19 -11.64
C THR A 298 -18.40 -14.63 -10.39
N VAL A 299 -17.86 -15.86 -10.40
CA VAL A 299 -17.09 -16.40 -9.26
C VAL A 299 -15.87 -15.53 -8.97
N GLY A 300 -15.07 -15.18 -9.98
CA GLY A 300 -13.87 -14.36 -9.77
C GLY A 300 -14.18 -12.93 -9.30
N SER A 301 -15.25 -12.32 -9.81
CA SER A 301 -15.69 -10.99 -9.35
C SER A 301 -16.22 -11.05 -7.92
N LEU A 302 -17.01 -12.08 -7.60
CA LEU A 302 -17.50 -12.32 -6.25
C LEU A 302 -16.36 -12.59 -5.27
N ALA A 303 -15.33 -13.34 -5.67
CA ALA A 303 -14.16 -13.58 -4.83
C ALA A 303 -13.42 -12.29 -4.47
N VAL A 304 -13.27 -11.36 -5.42
CA VAL A 304 -12.69 -10.03 -5.14
C VAL A 304 -13.57 -9.22 -4.20
N ILE A 305 -14.90 -9.20 -4.42
CA ILE A 305 -15.85 -8.50 -3.56
C ILE A 305 -15.83 -9.07 -2.14
N LEU A 306 -15.88 -10.39 -2.01
CA LEU A 306 -15.83 -11.08 -0.73
C LEU A 306 -14.49 -10.87 -0.03
N ALA A 307 -13.36 -10.89 -0.73
CA ALA A 307 -12.06 -10.64 -0.10
C ALA A 307 -11.87 -9.17 0.30
N ALA A 308 -12.20 -8.22 -0.59
CA ALA A 308 -11.95 -6.79 -0.35
C ALA A 308 -12.99 -6.17 0.60
N LEU A 309 -14.26 -6.55 0.50
CA LEU A 309 -15.35 -5.99 1.29
C LEU A 309 -15.78 -6.93 2.42
N GLY A 310 -16.13 -8.18 2.09
CA GLY A 310 -16.66 -9.13 3.07
C GLY A 310 -15.65 -9.43 4.19
N TYR A 311 -14.51 -10.01 3.82
CA TYR A 311 -13.42 -10.30 4.73
C TYR A 311 -12.82 -9.03 5.31
N GLY A 312 -12.56 -8.01 4.47
CA GLY A 312 -11.99 -6.74 4.92
C GLY A 312 -12.78 -6.09 6.06
N TRP A 313 -14.10 -5.93 5.91
CA TRP A 313 -14.94 -5.35 6.97
C TRP A 313 -15.10 -6.30 8.15
N SER A 314 -15.25 -7.60 7.92
CA SER A 314 -15.38 -8.58 9.01
C SER A 314 -14.12 -8.60 9.88
N ALA A 315 -12.94 -8.64 9.25
CA ALA A 315 -11.66 -8.61 9.94
C ALA A 315 -11.44 -7.27 10.68
N TYR A 316 -11.91 -6.16 10.12
CA TYR A 316 -11.89 -4.86 10.83
C TYR A 316 -12.78 -4.87 12.07
N LEU A 317 -14.01 -5.38 11.98
CA LEU A 317 -14.95 -5.46 13.11
C LEU A 317 -14.45 -6.43 14.20
N VAL A 318 -13.90 -7.57 13.79
CA VAL A 318 -13.26 -8.55 14.69
C VAL A 318 -12.01 -7.95 15.35
N GLY A 319 -11.23 -7.18 14.60
CA GLY A 319 -10.11 -6.40 15.14
C GLY A 319 -10.53 -5.38 16.18
N ALA A 320 -11.64 -4.67 15.94
CA ALA A 320 -12.22 -3.74 16.91
C ALA A 320 -12.71 -4.45 18.19
N ALA A 321 -13.02 -5.74 18.12
CA ALA A 321 -13.36 -6.57 19.27
C ALA A 321 -12.14 -7.22 19.98
N GLY A 322 -10.91 -6.92 19.53
CA GLY A 322 -9.66 -7.36 20.19
C GLY A 322 -8.82 -8.38 19.41
N PHE A 323 -9.25 -8.86 18.25
CA PHE A 323 -8.53 -9.84 17.43
C PHE A 323 -7.94 -9.21 16.16
N ARG A 324 -6.95 -8.32 16.33
CA ARG A 324 -6.43 -7.46 15.25
C ARG A 324 -5.61 -8.19 14.18
N ALA A 325 -5.15 -9.41 14.45
CA ALA A 325 -4.37 -10.21 13.51
C ALA A 325 -5.17 -10.71 12.30
N ALA A 326 -6.50 -10.82 12.40
CA ALA A 326 -7.35 -11.30 11.31
C ALA A 326 -7.11 -10.51 10.02
N VAL A 327 -6.90 -9.20 10.13
CA VAL A 327 -6.67 -8.32 8.97
C VAL A 327 -5.39 -8.71 8.20
N ALA A 328 -4.38 -9.31 8.83
CA ALA A 328 -3.11 -9.71 8.22
C ALA A 328 -3.25 -10.78 7.11
N VAL A 329 -4.39 -11.48 7.01
CA VAL A 329 -4.65 -12.47 5.96
C VAL A 329 -4.90 -11.81 4.60
N THR A 330 -5.31 -10.55 4.58
CA THR A 330 -5.71 -9.80 3.37
C THR A 330 -4.65 -9.80 2.24
N PRO A 331 -3.35 -9.49 2.49
CA PRO A 331 -2.33 -9.57 1.44
C PRO A 331 -2.16 -10.98 0.85
N PHE A 332 -2.31 -12.03 1.67
CA PHE A 332 -2.23 -13.41 1.19
C PHE A 332 -3.42 -13.77 0.29
N LEU A 333 -4.63 -13.32 0.63
CA LEU A 333 -5.80 -13.47 -0.24
C LEU A 333 -5.59 -12.77 -1.59
N ALA A 334 -5.01 -11.57 -1.59
CA ALA A 334 -4.71 -10.83 -2.81
C ALA A 334 -3.75 -11.61 -3.73
N ILE A 335 -2.66 -12.14 -3.15
CA ILE A 335 -1.67 -12.92 -3.87
C ILE A 335 -2.25 -14.26 -4.36
N ALA A 336 -3.00 -14.97 -3.51
CA ALA A 336 -3.63 -16.23 -3.87
C ALA A 336 -4.64 -16.05 -5.02
N LEU A 337 -5.45 -14.99 -4.96
CA LEU A 337 -6.40 -14.66 -6.03
C LEU A 337 -5.66 -14.29 -7.32
N CYS A 338 -4.59 -13.50 -7.26
CA CYS A 338 -3.70 -13.25 -8.42
C CYS A 338 -3.18 -14.55 -9.03
N ALA A 339 -2.73 -15.50 -8.21
CA ALA A 339 -2.22 -16.79 -8.69
C ALA A 339 -3.31 -17.67 -9.31
N SER A 340 -4.56 -17.59 -8.81
CA SER A 340 -5.70 -18.38 -9.29
C SER A 340 -6.20 -17.95 -10.67
N VAL A 341 -6.17 -16.65 -10.96
CA VAL A 341 -6.69 -16.08 -12.22
C VAL A 341 -5.62 -15.92 -13.29
N ALA A 342 -4.35 -15.90 -12.91
CA ALA A 342 -3.23 -15.87 -13.83
C ALA A 342 -3.18 -17.16 -14.65
N GLN A 343 -3.39 -17.06 -15.97
CA GLN A 343 -3.19 -18.16 -16.90
C GLN A 343 -2.40 -17.71 -18.11
N ARG A 344 -1.56 -18.64 -18.60
CA ARG A 344 -0.88 -18.45 -19.88
C ARG A 344 -1.94 -18.53 -20.98
N PRO A 345 -1.82 -17.75 -22.05
CA PRO A 345 -2.52 -18.10 -23.28
C PRO A 345 -2.11 -19.54 -23.61
N GLU A 346 -3.07 -20.45 -23.64
CA GLU A 346 -2.83 -21.75 -24.26
C GLU A 346 -2.41 -21.44 -25.69
N LEU A 347 -1.21 -21.91 -26.08
CA LEU A 347 -0.87 -22.05 -27.48
C LEU A 347 -1.99 -22.91 -28.06
N GLN A 348 -2.84 -22.32 -28.90
CA GLN A 348 -3.86 -23.09 -29.61
C GLN A 348 -3.15 -24.25 -30.30
N PRO A 349 -3.47 -25.51 -29.98
CA PRO A 349 -3.00 -26.63 -30.76
C PRO A 349 -3.72 -26.52 -32.10
N GLY A 350 -3.06 -25.97 -33.13
CA GLY A 350 -3.65 -25.87 -34.46
C GLY A 350 -3.25 -24.70 -35.35
N THR A 351 -2.47 -23.71 -34.89
CA THR A 351 -1.93 -22.71 -35.83
C THR A 351 -0.73 -23.31 -36.57
N THR A 352 -1.02 -24.10 -37.60
CA THR A 352 -0.08 -24.38 -38.69
C THR A 352 0.44 -23.04 -39.22
N HIS A 353 1.75 -22.81 -39.10
CA HIS A 353 2.42 -21.73 -39.81
C HIS A 353 2.05 -21.81 -41.30
N PRO A 354 1.50 -20.75 -41.93
CA PRO A 354 1.56 -20.66 -43.37
C PRO A 354 3.05 -20.50 -43.72
N ARG A 355 3.59 -21.49 -44.43
CA ARG A 355 4.84 -21.33 -45.16
C ARG A 355 4.62 -20.24 -46.19
N TYR A 356 5.26 -19.10 -46.02
CA TYR A 356 5.65 -18.22 -47.10
C TYR A 356 7.05 -17.71 -46.83
#